data_AF-A0A2K0TBP9-F1
#
_entry.id   AF-A0A2K0TBP9-F1
#
_cell.length_a   1.000
_cell.length_b   1.000
_cell.length_c   1.000
_cell.angle_alpha   90.00
_cell.angle_beta   90.00
_cell.angle_gamma   90.00
#
_symmetry.space_group_name_H-M   'P 1'
#
loop_
_entity.id
_entity.type
_entity.pdbx_description
1 polymer ?
#
loop_
_entity_poly.entity_id
_entity_poly.type
_entity_poly.pdbx_seq_one_letter_code
_entity_poly.pdbx_strand_id
1 'polypeptide(L)'
;MTRGEATQIKVHYKGKQEDFIVFVDDVETYKKWLSDKSIPPAQFVSTFKVFLTHKQGAQGTYDTASKVMLAAEFDTENADEALLKILELGSMQNMEMPARQGVTNESMSSMRVK
;
A
#
# COMPACT_ATOMS: atom_id res chain seq x y z
N MET A 1 7.40 24.92 -2.12
CA MET A 1 6.05 24.50 -2.55
C MET A 1 5.91 23.03 -2.21
N THR A 2 4.88 22.68 -1.45
CA THR A 2 4.75 21.46 -0.65
C THR A 2 4.46 20.22 -1.51
N ARG A 3 5.47 19.39 -1.81
CA ARG A 3 5.28 18.00 -2.28
C ARG A 3 5.04 17.10 -1.06
N GLY A 4 3.87 17.22 -0.46
CA GLY A 4 3.52 16.53 0.79
C GLY A 4 2.22 15.74 0.75
N GLU A 5 1.52 15.69 -0.39
CA GLU A 5 0.44 14.71 -0.58
C GLU A 5 1.09 13.36 -0.92
N ALA A 6 1.63 12.70 0.10
CA ALA A 6 2.03 11.29 0.00
C ALA A 6 0.76 10.43 0.04
N THR A 7 -0.11 10.58 -0.96
CA THR A 7 -1.20 9.65 -1.21
C THR A 7 -0.57 8.36 -1.71
N GLN A 8 -0.15 7.51 -0.77
CA GLN A 8 0.42 6.22 -1.11
C GLN A 8 -0.73 5.25 -1.36
N ILE A 9 -0.86 4.81 -2.60
CA ILE A 9 -1.77 3.74 -2.95
C ILE A 9 -1.05 2.43 -2.69
N LYS A 10 -1.70 1.55 -1.93
CA LYS A 10 -1.22 0.19 -1.73
C LYS A 10 -2.27 -0.80 -2.18
N VAL A 11 -1.85 -1.82 -2.90
CA VAL A 11 -2.69 -2.97 -3.24
C VAL A 11 -2.50 -3.99 -2.13
N HIS A 12 -3.57 -4.29 -1.42
CA HIS A 12 -3.58 -5.27 -0.33
C HIS A 12 -4.23 -6.57 -0.81
N TYR A 13 -3.47 -7.65 -0.75
CA TYR A 13 -3.93 -8.99 -1.03
C TYR A 13 -3.93 -9.82 0.25
N LYS A 14 -5.12 -10.29 0.63
CA LYS A 14 -5.31 -11.15 1.79
C LYS A 14 -5.13 -12.60 1.37
N GLY A 15 -3.98 -13.18 1.70
CA GLY A 15 -3.69 -14.60 1.50
C GLY A 15 -4.35 -15.47 2.57
N LYS A 16 -4.08 -16.79 2.52
CA LYS A 16 -4.61 -17.75 3.50
C LYS A 16 -3.86 -17.66 4.83
N GLN A 17 -2.54 -17.62 4.80
CA GLN A 17 -1.69 -17.54 5.99
C GLN A 17 -1.26 -16.10 6.27
N GLU A 18 -0.88 -15.36 5.23
CA GLU A 18 -0.27 -14.03 5.35
C GLU A 18 -0.93 -12.99 4.44
N ASP A 19 -0.82 -11.73 4.86
CA ASP A 19 -1.31 -10.57 4.12
C ASP A 19 -0.17 -9.91 3.35
N PHE A 20 -0.34 -9.75 2.05
CA PHE A 20 0.63 -9.17 1.14
C PHE A 20 0.21 -7.77 0.71
N ILE A 21 1.17 -6.87 0.58
CA ILE A 21 0.96 -5.54 0.05
C ILE A 21 2.00 -5.20 -1.02
N VAL A 22 1.57 -4.41 -2.01
CA VAL A 22 2.44 -3.81 -3.02
C VAL A 22 2.11 -2.32 -3.10
N PHE A 23 3.16 -1.49 -3.17
CA PHE A 23 3.00 -0.05 -3.30
C PHE A 23 2.94 0.36 -4.77
N VAL A 24 1.92 1.13 -5.11
CA VAL A 24 1.67 1.67 -6.44
C VAL A 24 1.73 3.19 -6.36
N ASP A 25 2.53 3.79 -7.23
CA ASP A 25 2.66 5.25 -7.31
C ASP A 25 1.56 5.89 -8.17
N ASP A 26 1.03 5.16 -9.17
CA ASP A 26 0.09 5.73 -10.14
C ASP A 26 -1.16 4.85 -10.40
N VAL A 27 -2.33 5.35 -9.99
CA VAL A 27 -3.63 4.64 -10.14
C VAL A 27 -4.15 4.71 -11.57
N GLU A 28 -3.87 5.79 -12.30
CA GLU A 28 -4.36 5.95 -13.67
C GLU A 28 -3.69 4.95 -14.59
N THR A 29 -2.38 4.74 -14.42
CA THR A 29 -1.59 3.74 -15.13
C THR A 29 -1.98 2.34 -14.72
N TYR A 30 -2.30 2.11 -13.43
CA TYR A 30 -2.84 0.84 -12.97
C TYR A 30 -4.21 0.51 -13.60
N LYS A 31 -5.13 1.48 -13.68
CA LYS A 31 -6.42 1.31 -14.37
C LYS A 31 -6.24 1.04 -15.86
N LYS A 32 -5.29 1.74 -16.50
CA LYS A 32 -4.91 1.47 -17.89
C LYS A 32 -4.34 0.08 -18.05
N TRP A 33 -3.51 -0.39 -17.13
CA TRP A 33 -2.94 -1.74 -17.14
C TRP A 33 -4.02 -2.83 -17.01
N LEU A 34 -5.04 -2.59 -16.20
CA LEU A 34 -6.23 -3.45 -16.12
C LEU A 34 -6.95 -3.60 -17.48
N SER A 35 -6.93 -2.57 -18.32
CA SER A 35 -7.48 -2.63 -19.69
C SER A 35 -6.47 -3.09 -20.75
N ASP A 36 -5.19 -2.74 -20.60
CA ASP A 36 -4.11 -2.96 -21.55
C ASP A 36 -2.87 -3.50 -20.80
N LYS A 37 -2.73 -4.83 -20.77
CA LYS A 37 -1.62 -5.55 -20.12
C LYS A 37 -0.24 -5.30 -20.76
N SER A 38 -0.13 -4.45 -21.76
CA SER A 38 1.13 -4.10 -22.43
C SER A 38 2.01 -3.16 -21.62
N ILE A 39 1.49 -2.53 -20.57
CA ILE A 39 2.25 -1.62 -19.71
C ILE A 39 3.04 -2.44 -18.68
N PRO A 40 4.38 -2.32 -18.61
CA PRO A 40 5.15 -3.00 -17.60
C PRO A 40 4.78 -2.49 -16.19
N PRO A 41 4.57 -3.38 -15.21
CA PRO A 41 4.34 -2.98 -13.82
C PRO A 41 5.46 -2.09 -13.26
N ALA A 42 6.66 -2.14 -13.85
CA ALA A 42 7.79 -1.26 -13.54
C ALA A 42 7.47 0.23 -13.57
N GLN A 43 6.50 0.61 -14.38
CA GLN A 43 6.22 2.01 -14.67
C GLN A 43 5.31 2.65 -13.62
N PHE A 44 4.58 1.86 -12.84
CA PHE A 44 3.63 2.35 -11.82
C PHE A 44 3.82 1.72 -10.44
N VAL A 45 4.57 0.62 -10.32
CA VAL A 45 4.91 0.01 -9.04
C VAL A 45 6.12 0.72 -8.44
N SER A 46 5.98 1.21 -7.20
CA SER A 46 7.02 1.97 -6.52
C SER A 46 8.25 1.10 -6.19
N THR A 47 8.00 -0.16 -5.81
CA THR A 47 9.05 -1.16 -5.58
C THR A 47 8.59 -2.55 -6.00
N PHE A 48 9.40 -3.26 -6.77
CA PHE A 48 9.21 -4.68 -7.14
C PHE A 48 9.46 -5.64 -5.97
N LYS A 49 8.99 -5.26 -4.79
CA LYS A 49 9.08 -6.06 -3.60
C LYS A 49 7.67 -6.23 -3.09
N VAL A 50 7.30 -7.48 -2.87
CA VAL A 50 6.08 -7.81 -2.15
C VAL A 50 6.41 -7.66 -0.67
N PHE A 51 5.61 -6.90 0.06
CA PHE A 51 5.77 -6.80 1.50
C PHE A 51 4.67 -7.56 2.23
N LEU A 52 5.00 -8.04 3.41
CA LEU A 52 4.11 -8.72 4.33
C LEU A 52 3.73 -7.76 5.45
N THR A 53 2.46 -7.80 5.86
CA THR A 53 2.00 -7.00 7.01
C THR A 53 1.98 -7.82 8.31
N HIS A 54 2.13 -9.15 8.26
CA HIS A 54 2.00 -10.05 9.41
C HIS A 54 0.74 -9.79 10.26
N LYS A 55 -0.36 -9.38 9.60
CA LYS A 55 -1.62 -8.95 10.25
C LYS A 55 -1.46 -7.74 11.18
N GLN A 56 -0.35 -7.01 11.11
CA GLN A 56 -0.07 -5.84 11.93
C GLN A 56 -0.72 -4.58 11.33
N GLY A 57 -2.03 -4.62 11.11
CA GLY A 57 -2.83 -3.47 10.71
C GLY A 57 -2.30 -2.70 9.49
N ALA A 58 -2.87 -1.51 9.26
CA ALA A 58 -2.53 -0.69 8.10
C ALA A 58 -1.26 0.15 8.30
N GLN A 59 -0.74 0.24 9.54
CA GLN A 59 0.35 1.12 9.95
C GLN A 59 1.33 0.33 10.84
N GLY A 60 2.40 -0.20 10.24
CA GLY A 60 3.40 -1.02 10.89
C GLY A 60 4.64 -1.21 10.02
N THR A 61 5.65 -1.90 10.54
CA THR A 61 6.82 -2.29 9.75
C THR A 61 6.40 -3.35 8.74
N TYR A 62 6.62 -3.07 7.47
CA TYR A 62 6.42 -4.04 6.41
C TYR A 62 7.68 -4.86 6.23
N ASP A 63 7.58 -6.18 6.31
CA ASP A 63 8.70 -7.07 6.04
C ASP A 63 8.71 -7.49 4.58
N THR A 64 9.89 -7.82 4.03
CA THR A 64 9.95 -8.27 2.64
C THR A 64 9.50 -9.73 2.56
N ALA A 65 8.58 -10.04 1.65
CA ALA A 65 8.15 -11.41 1.45
C ALA A 65 9.33 -12.29 1.03
N SER A 66 9.59 -13.35 1.79
CA SER A 66 10.59 -14.35 1.44
C SER A 66 10.04 -15.27 0.35
N LYS A 67 10.93 -15.81 -0.50
CA LYS A 67 10.56 -16.74 -1.59
C LYS A 67 9.72 -17.93 -1.08
N VAL A 68 10.02 -18.40 0.12
CA VAL A 68 9.30 -19.50 0.79
C VAL A 68 7.83 -19.13 1.05
N MET A 69 7.56 -17.88 1.45
CA MET A 69 6.19 -17.42 1.70
C MET A 69 5.42 -17.19 0.40
N LEU A 70 6.09 -16.69 -0.64
CA LEU A 70 5.49 -16.55 -1.97
C LEU A 70 5.14 -17.92 -2.57
N ALA A 71 6.04 -18.90 -2.45
CA ALA A 71 5.81 -20.26 -2.91
C ALA A 71 4.68 -20.95 -2.13
N ALA A 72 4.55 -20.70 -0.84
CA ALA A 72 3.47 -21.28 -0.02
C ALA A 72 2.08 -20.74 -0.36
N GLU A 73 1.96 -19.48 -0.80
CA GLU A 73 0.67 -18.82 -1.05
C GLU A 73 0.29 -18.77 -2.53
N PHE A 74 1.27 -18.59 -3.42
CA PHE A 74 1.05 -18.42 -4.86
C PHE A 74 1.54 -19.62 -5.69
N ASP A 75 2.12 -20.66 -5.06
CA ASP A 75 2.78 -21.79 -5.73
C ASP A 75 3.88 -21.36 -6.72
N THR A 76 4.40 -20.13 -6.59
CA THR A 76 5.49 -19.59 -7.41
C THR A 76 6.64 -19.08 -6.56
N GLU A 77 7.86 -19.41 -6.98
CA GLU A 77 9.10 -18.86 -6.41
C GLU A 77 9.45 -17.50 -7.04
N ASN A 78 8.71 -17.08 -8.08
CA ASN A 78 8.98 -15.87 -8.85
C ASN A 78 8.20 -14.68 -8.30
N ALA A 79 8.93 -13.65 -7.87
CA ALA A 79 8.36 -12.44 -7.31
C ALA A 79 7.52 -11.65 -8.33
N ASP A 80 7.88 -11.67 -9.62
CA ASP A 80 7.14 -10.98 -10.68
C ASP A 80 5.77 -11.61 -10.91
N GLU A 81 5.70 -12.95 -10.93
CA GLU A 81 4.44 -13.67 -11.10
C GLU A 81 3.50 -13.47 -9.90
N ALA A 82 4.06 -13.54 -8.69
CA ALA A 82 3.30 -13.27 -7.47
C ALA A 82 2.81 -11.82 -7.45
N LEU A 83 3.63 -10.86 -7.88
CA LEU A 83 3.24 -9.46 -7.98
C LEU A 83 2.10 -9.26 -8.97
N LEU A 84 2.15 -9.89 -10.15
CA LEU A 84 1.05 -9.87 -11.12
C LEU A 84 -0.25 -10.42 -10.51
N LYS A 85 -0.18 -11.55 -9.80
CA LYS A 85 -1.33 -12.15 -9.11
C LYS A 85 -1.89 -11.23 -8.02
N ILE A 86 -1.03 -10.59 -7.24
CA ILE A 86 -1.41 -9.63 -6.19
C ILE A 86 -2.06 -8.40 -6.79
N LEU A 87 -1.56 -7.91 -7.93
CA LEU A 87 -2.19 -6.81 -8.64
C LEU A 87 -3.56 -7.23 -9.19
N GLU A 88 -3.69 -8.40 -9.81
CA GLU A 88 -4.98 -8.86 -10.36
C GLU A 88 -6.03 -9.16 -9.29
N LEU A 89 -5.64 -9.74 -8.14
CA LEU A 89 -6.56 -10.21 -7.11
C LEU A 89 -6.65 -9.28 -5.89
N GLY A 90 -5.74 -8.33 -5.78
CA GLY A 90 -5.62 -7.45 -4.63
C GLY A 90 -6.64 -6.33 -4.64
N SER A 91 -6.94 -5.85 -3.43
CA SER A 91 -7.81 -4.69 -3.23
C SER A 91 -6.98 -3.43 -3.13
N MET A 92 -7.29 -2.43 -3.95
CA MET A 92 -6.68 -1.11 -3.83
C MET A 92 -7.13 -0.44 -2.53
N GLN A 93 -6.16 -0.07 -1.71
CA GLN A 93 -6.32 0.75 -0.52
C GLN A 93 -5.62 2.08 -0.77
N ASN A 94 -6.41 3.14 -0.92
CA ASN A 94 -5.88 4.51 -0.84
C ASN A 94 -5.61 4.81 0.63
N MET A 95 -4.33 4.92 1.00
CA MET A 95 -3.98 5.51 2.28
C MET A 95 -3.71 6.99 2.05
N GLU A 96 -4.78 7.77 2.06
CA GLU A 96 -4.66 9.19 2.37
C GLU A 96 -4.34 9.25 3.85
N MET A 97 -3.11 9.64 4.22
CA MET A 97 -2.86 10.04 5.61
C MET A 97 -3.58 11.38 5.77
N PRO A 98 -4.74 11.46 6.46
CA PRO A 98 -5.22 12.77 6.85
C PRO A 98 -4.12 13.36 7.70
N ALA A 99 -3.61 14.53 7.31
CA ALA A 99 -2.72 15.32 8.15
C ALA A 99 -3.35 15.31 9.55
N ARG A 100 -2.58 14.94 10.57
CA ARG A 100 -3.04 14.99 11.95
C ARG A 100 -3.43 16.44 12.23
N GLN A 101 -4.68 16.81 11.95
CA GLN A 101 -5.31 18.00 12.48
C GLN A 101 -5.44 17.69 13.96
N GLY A 102 -4.38 18.01 14.68
CA GLY A 102 -4.44 18.10 16.13
C GLY A 102 -5.59 19.04 16.43
N VAL A 103 -6.67 18.49 16.97
CA VAL A 103 -7.71 19.32 17.59
C VAL A 103 -7.01 20.05 18.73
N THR A 104 -6.53 21.25 18.44
CA THR A 104 -5.89 22.10 19.44
C THR A 104 -6.95 22.35 20.49
N ASN A 105 -6.70 21.88 21.70
CA ASN A 105 -7.58 21.95 22.85
C ASN A 105 -8.23 23.36 22.99
N GLU A 106 -9.51 23.49 22.61
CA GLU A 106 -10.27 24.76 22.63
C GLU A 106 -10.57 25.26 24.07
N SER A 107 -10.27 24.47 25.11
CA SER A 107 -10.63 24.76 26.51
C SER A 107 -9.73 25.76 27.25
N MET A 108 -8.92 26.59 26.59
CA MET A 108 -8.05 27.60 27.23
C MET A 108 -8.52 29.06 27.02
N SER A 109 -9.78 29.28 26.64
CA SER A 109 -10.32 30.62 26.35
C SER A 109 -11.16 31.25 27.49
N SER A 110 -10.90 30.96 28.77
CA SER A 110 -11.70 31.55 29.87
C SER A 110 -10.93 32.16 31.05
N MET A 111 -9.60 32.30 31.02
CA MET A 111 -8.86 32.87 32.16
C MET A 111 -8.15 34.22 31.93
N ARG A 112 -8.57 35.01 30.93
CA ARG A 112 -8.10 36.41 30.83
C ARG A 112 -9.20 37.35 30.36
N VAL A 113 -10.06 37.75 31.29
CA VAL A 113 -10.54 39.15 31.32
C VAL A 113 -10.42 39.63 32.76
N LYS A 114 -9.84 40.82 32.85
CA LYS A 114 -9.41 41.54 34.04
C LYS A 114 -10.58 42.29 34.67
#